data_AF-A0A821IW95-F1
#
_entry.id   AF-A0A821IW95-F1
#
_cell.length_a   1.000
_cell.length_b   1.000
_cell.length_c   1.000
_cell.angle_alpha   90.00
_cell.angle_beta   90.00
_cell.angle_gamma   90.00
#
_symmetry.space_group_name_H-M   'P 1'
#
loop_
_entity.id
_entity.type
_entity.pdbx_description
1 polymer ?
#
loop_
_entity_poly.entity_id
_entity_poly.type
_entity_poly.pdbx_seq_one_letter_code
_entity_poly.pdbx_strand_id
1 'polypeptide(L)'
;MSVTDWSLLSLLSSSIEQCKSIEFMPLTSIDEHTVYCHYEENIYLCLNLYEIKPIVNLCYSFIFSKDYQDNSQLNILTRVLLCYVTECLTSWNIRRRFVLSNVINIQDELQFLEVLLHLKPKSEQLF
;
A
#
# COMPACT_ATOMS: atom_id res chain seq x y z
N MET A 1 12.42 14.15 3.68
CA MET A 1 11.61 13.10 4.30
C MET A 1 12.27 12.66 5.58
N SER A 2 11.49 12.48 6.64
CA SER A 2 12.05 11.93 7.88
C SER A 2 12.32 10.43 7.69
N VAL A 3 13.34 9.90 8.36
CA VAL A 3 13.64 8.45 8.33
C VAL A 3 12.44 7.64 8.82
N THR A 4 11.63 8.22 9.70
CA THR A 4 10.42 7.62 10.28
C THR A 4 9.30 7.42 9.25
N ASP A 5 9.08 8.39 8.34
CA ASP A 5 8.05 8.27 7.30
C ASP A 5 8.33 7.11 6.34
N TRP A 6 9.59 6.96 5.94
CA TRP A 6 10.01 5.85 5.08
C TRP A 6 9.93 4.50 5.78
N SER A 7 10.30 4.46 7.06
CA SER A 7 10.23 3.24 7.87
C SER A 7 8.81 2.72 7.96
N LEU A 8 7.84 3.63 8.16
CA LEU A 8 6.42 3.31 8.15
C LEU A 8 5.94 2.76 6.80
N LEU A 9 6.24 3.46 5.70
CA LEU A 9 5.80 3.04 4.36
C LEU A 9 6.42 1.72 3.92
N SER A 10 7.69 1.51 4.24
CA SER A 10 8.38 0.24 3.98
C SER A 10 7.78 -0.91 4.78
N LEU A 11 7.51 -0.69 6.08
CA LEU A 11 6.86 -1.67 6.94
C LEU A 11 5.46 -2.04 6.42
N LEU A 12 4.65 -1.03 6.06
CA LEU A 12 3.33 -1.23 5.48
C LEU A 12 3.39 -2.05 4.19
N SER A 13 4.29 -1.68 3.27
CA SER A 13 4.44 -2.38 1.99
C SER A 13 4.84 -3.84 2.17
N SER A 14 5.79 -4.12 3.07
CA SER A 14 6.20 -5.48 3.44
C SER A 14 5.06 -6.28 4.07
N SER A 15 4.28 -5.65 4.95
CA SER A 15 3.16 -6.29 5.64
C SER A 15 2.02 -6.64 4.67
N ILE A 16 1.76 -5.78 3.68
CA ILE A 16 0.81 -6.03 2.60
C ILE A 16 1.21 -7.26 1.79
N GLU A 17 2.50 -7.44 1.51
CA GLU A 17 3.00 -8.59 0.73
C GLU A 17 2.83 -9.93 1.45
N GLN A 18 2.81 -9.91 2.78
CA GLN A 18 2.73 -11.12 3.61
C GLN A 18 1.29 -11.46 4.04
N CYS A 19 0.32 -10.57 3.80
CA CYS A 19 -1.06 -10.75 4.21
C CYS A 19 -1.92 -11.37 3.10
N LYS A 20 -3.00 -12.06 3.48
CA LYS A 20 -4.00 -12.56 2.52
C LYS A 20 -5.14 -11.56 2.28
N SER A 21 -5.36 -10.67 3.23
CA SER A 21 -6.44 -9.68 3.19
C SER A 21 -6.14 -8.50 4.12
N ILE A 22 -6.80 -7.38 3.84
CA ILE A 22 -6.64 -6.12 4.57
C ILE A 22 -8.02 -5.68 5.07
N GLU A 23 -8.08 -5.17 6.29
CA GLU A 23 -9.28 -4.60 6.88
C GLU A 23 -9.00 -3.23 7.48
N PHE A 24 -9.98 -2.32 7.39
CA PHE A 24 -9.90 -1.00 7.99
C PHE A 24 -10.76 -0.94 9.24
N MET A 25 -10.15 -0.62 10.39
CA MET A 25 -10.84 -0.63 11.68
C MET A 25 -10.61 0.67 12.47
N PRO A 26 -11.61 1.17 13.22
CA PRO A 26 -11.40 2.26 14.17
C PRO A 26 -10.72 1.69 15.42
N LEU A 27 -9.41 1.84 15.53
CA LEU A 27 -8.68 1.40 16.72
C LEU A 27 -8.81 2.49 17.80
N THR A 28 -9.51 2.19 18.89
CA THR A 28 -9.97 3.17 19.90
C THR A 28 -9.17 3.22 21.20
N SER A 29 -8.26 2.28 21.45
CA SER A 29 -7.44 2.25 22.67
C SER A 29 -6.07 2.91 22.48
N ILE A 30 -5.48 3.30 23.61
CA ILE A 30 -4.14 3.90 23.85
C ILE A 30 -3.02 2.89 23.53
N ASP A 31 -3.22 2.20 22.42
CA ASP A 31 -2.32 1.24 21.83
C ASP A 31 -1.50 2.06 20.82
N GLU A 32 -0.36 2.52 21.33
CA GLU A 32 0.45 3.63 20.81
C GLU A 32 0.87 3.43 19.35
N HIS A 33 0.40 4.31 18.47
CA HIS A 33 1.06 4.76 17.22
C HIS A 33 1.61 3.70 16.26
N THR A 34 1.17 2.46 16.38
CA THR A 34 1.60 1.40 15.49
C THR A 34 0.43 1.02 14.62
N VAL A 35 0.66 1.03 13.30
CA VAL A 35 -0.08 0.20 12.38
C VAL A 35 -0.10 -1.20 13.01
N TYR A 36 -1.25 -1.60 13.58
CA TYR A 36 -1.39 -2.90 14.21
C TYR A 36 -1.48 -3.95 13.09
N CYS A 37 -0.32 -4.44 12.68
CA CYS A 37 -0.23 -5.72 11.98
C CYS A 37 -0.60 -6.80 13.00
N HIS A 38 -1.90 -7.09 13.17
CA HIS A 38 -2.34 -8.18 14.03
C HIS A 38 -1.97 -9.50 13.37
N TYR A 39 -0.79 -10.01 13.75
CA TYR A 39 -0.16 -11.20 13.20
C TYR A 39 -0.74 -12.48 13.85
N GLU A 40 -2.06 -12.63 13.87
CA GLU A 40 -2.66 -13.93 14.18
C GLU A 40 -2.68 -14.78 12.90
N GLU A 41 -1.71 -15.69 12.80
CA GLU A 41 -1.75 -16.86 11.90
C GLU A 41 -1.75 -16.61 10.37
N ASN A 42 -1.16 -15.51 9.88
CA ASN A 42 -0.89 -15.22 8.45
C ASN A 42 -2.12 -14.98 7.55
N ILE A 43 -3.11 -14.18 7.96
CA ILE A 43 -4.29 -13.95 7.09
C ILE A 43 -4.73 -12.47 6.96
N TYR A 44 -4.64 -11.63 8.01
CA TYR A 44 -5.28 -10.30 8.01
C TYR A 44 -4.34 -9.16 8.43
N LEU A 45 -4.36 -8.04 7.68
CA LEU A 45 -3.69 -6.79 8.03
C LEU A 45 -4.74 -5.73 8.41
N CYS A 46 -4.71 -5.26 9.66
CA CYS A 46 -5.61 -4.22 10.15
C CYS A 46 -4.98 -2.83 10.02
N LEU A 47 -5.64 -1.93 9.29
CA LEU A 47 -5.21 -0.54 9.11
C LEU A 47 -6.14 0.41 9.86
N ASN A 48 -5.55 1.34 10.62
CA ASN A 48 -6.32 2.29 11.40
C ASN A 48 -7.03 3.31 10.49
N LEU A 49 -8.35 3.45 10.63
CA LEU A 49 -9.15 4.42 9.87
C LEU A 49 -8.66 5.86 10.06
N TYR A 50 -8.14 6.21 11.24
CA TYR A 50 -7.69 7.56 11.54
C TYR A 50 -6.36 7.92 10.83
N GLU A 51 -5.59 6.93 10.40
CA GLU A 51 -4.30 7.10 9.73
C GLU A 51 -4.41 7.13 8.20
N ILE A 52 -5.60 6.88 7.64
CA ILE A 52 -5.81 6.89 6.19
C ILE A 52 -5.36 8.22 5.58
N LYS A 53 -5.88 9.34 6.10
CA LYS A 53 -5.61 10.67 5.55
C LYS A 53 -4.12 11.03 5.57
N PRO A 54 -3.39 10.89 6.70
CA PRO A 54 -1.96 11.19 6.70
C PRO A 54 -1.16 10.28 5.78
N ILE A 55 -1.42 8.96 5.74
CA ILE A 55 -0.68 8.02 4.87
C ILE A 55 -0.93 8.32 3.38
N VAL A 56 -2.19 8.58 3.01
CA VAL A 56 -2.56 8.95 1.64
C VAL A 56 -1.86 10.25 1.23
N ASN A 57 -1.93 11.29 2.06
CA ASN A 57 -1.25 12.57 1.79
C ASN A 57 0.25 12.40 1.64
N LEU A 58 0.87 11.57 2.47
CA LEU A 58 2.28 11.23 2.40
C LEU A 58 2.61 10.60 1.04
N CYS A 59 1.89 9.55 0.65
CA CYS A 59 2.09 8.88 -0.63
C CYS A 59 1.94 9.82 -1.82
N TYR A 60 0.87 10.65 -1.84
CA TYR A 60 0.66 11.64 -2.90
C TYR A 60 1.79 12.67 -2.96
N SER A 61 2.19 13.22 -1.80
CA SER A 61 3.26 14.23 -1.78
C SER A 61 4.56 13.70 -2.39
N PHE A 62 4.85 12.41 -2.22
CA PHE A 62 5.99 11.77 -2.83
C PHE A 62 5.76 11.44 -4.30
N ILE A 63 4.73 10.70 -4.68
CA ILE A 63 4.54 10.29 -6.09
C ILE A 63 4.55 11.49 -7.05
N PHE A 64 4.07 12.65 -6.58
CA PHE A 64 4.04 13.89 -7.36
C PHE A 64 5.13 14.90 -6.98
N SER A 65 6.08 14.52 -6.12
CA SER A 65 7.26 15.35 -5.84
C SER A 65 8.12 15.49 -7.10
N LYS A 66 8.81 16.63 -7.22
CA LYS A 66 9.80 16.86 -8.29
C LYS A 66 11.14 16.17 -8.00
N ASP A 67 11.28 15.58 -6.82
CA ASP A 67 12.49 14.89 -6.41
C ASP A 67 12.58 13.54 -7.11
N TYR A 68 13.80 13.14 -7.48
CA TYR A 68 14.03 11.85 -8.11
C TYR A 68 13.65 10.71 -7.15
N GLN A 69 12.84 9.77 -7.64
CA GLN A 69 12.48 8.56 -6.91
C GLN A 69 12.99 7.34 -7.64
N ASP A 70 13.66 6.46 -6.89
CA ASP A 70 14.01 5.15 -7.42
C ASP A 70 12.74 4.30 -7.62
N ASN A 71 12.80 3.36 -8.55
CA ASN A 71 11.74 2.41 -8.85
C ASN A 71 11.29 1.63 -7.61
N SER A 72 12.22 1.29 -6.70
CA SER A 72 11.90 0.63 -5.42
C SER A 72 10.97 1.47 -4.54
N GLN A 73 11.26 2.77 -4.43
CA GLN A 73 10.45 3.72 -3.66
C GLN A 73 9.06 3.90 -4.28
N LEU A 74 8.99 4.07 -5.60
CA LEU A 74 7.73 4.15 -6.32
C LEU A 74 6.90 2.88 -6.20
N ASN A 75 7.53 1.70 -6.17
CA ASN A 75 6.84 0.45 -5.95
C ASN A 75 6.16 0.43 -4.57
N ILE A 76 6.91 0.76 -3.51
CA ILE A 76 6.38 0.87 -2.14
C ILE A 76 5.20 1.86 -2.08
N LEU A 77 5.40 3.07 -2.59
CA LEU A 77 4.42 4.14 -2.55
C LEU A 77 3.13 3.78 -3.29
N THR A 78 3.25 3.23 -4.50
CA THR A 78 2.08 2.84 -5.31
C THR A 78 1.33 1.67 -4.68
N ARG A 79 2.05 0.69 -4.11
CA ARG A 79 1.44 -0.46 -3.43
C ARG A 79 0.63 -0.01 -2.21
N VAL A 80 1.25 0.77 -1.32
CA VAL A 80 0.57 1.31 -0.13
C VAL A 80 -0.62 2.17 -0.56
N LEU A 81 -0.43 3.12 -1.48
CA LEU A 81 -1.50 4.03 -1.90
C LEU A 81 -2.70 3.28 -2.49
N LEU A 82 -2.50 2.22 -3.28
CA LEU A 82 -3.60 1.46 -3.89
C LEU A 82 -4.44 0.67 -2.87
N CYS A 83 -3.90 0.32 -1.70
CA CYS A 83 -4.70 -0.24 -0.60
C CYS A 83 -5.68 0.79 -0.03
N TYR A 84 -5.29 2.07 0.03
CA TYR A 84 -6.16 3.14 0.56
C TYR A 84 -7.06 3.76 -0.52
N VAL A 85 -6.54 3.94 -1.73
CA VAL A 85 -7.16 4.63 -2.87
C VAL A 85 -6.96 3.80 -4.13
N THR A 86 -7.70 2.69 -4.22
CA THR A 86 -7.61 1.73 -5.33
C THR A 86 -7.95 2.36 -6.69
N GLU A 87 -8.72 3.44 -6.74
CA GLU A 87 -9.07 4.15 -7.98
C GLU A 87 -7.96 5.10 -8.49
N CYS A 88 -6.77 5.09 -7.87
CA CYS A 88 -5.67 5.98 -8.28
C CYS A 88 -5.02 5.54 -9.60
N LEU A 89 -5.50 6.08 -10.72
CA LEU A 89 -5.02 5.79 -12.08
C LEU A 89 -3.51 5.99 -12.26
N THR A 90 -2.94 7.02 -11.64
CA THR A 90 -1.49 7.28 -11.74
C THR A 90 -0.69 6.12 -11.17
N SER A 91 -1.09 5.58 -10.02
CA SER A 91 -0.43 4.42 -9.42
C SER A 91 -0.54 3.19 -10.30
N TRP A 92 -1.73 2.93 -10.88
CA TRP A 92 -1.91 1.83 -11.84
C TRP A 92 -1.02 1.98 -13.08
N ASN A 93 -0.92 3.18 -13.63
CA ASN A 93 -0.06 3.44 -14.78
C ASN A 93 1.42 3.20 -14.46
N ILE A 94 1.89 3.60 -13.28
CA ILE A 94 3.26 3.35 -12.83
C ILE A 94 3.50 1.84 -12.70
N ARG A 95 2.60 1.10 -12.04
CA ARG A 95 2.74 -0.35 -11.84
C ARG A 95 2.69 -1.12 -13.15
N ARG A 96 1.79 -0.77 -14.08
CA ARG A 96 1.76 -1.32 -15.44
C ARG A 96 3.09 -1.12 -16.16
N ARG A 97 3.69 0.07 -16.06
CA ARG A 97 5.02 0.32 -16.62
C ARG A 97 6.09 -0.57 -15.98
N PHE A 98 6.06 -0.74 -14.66
CA PHE A 98 7.02 -1.58 -13.95
C PHE A 98 6.92 -3.05 -14.33
N VAL A 99 5.71 -3.59 -14.50
CA VAL A 99 5.51 -4.94 -15.02
C VAL A 99 6.04 -5.06 -16.45
N LEU A 100 5.67 -4.13 -17.33
CA LEU A 100 6.10 -4.15 -18.75
C LEU A 100 7.62 -4.01 -18.90
N SER A 101 8.28 -3.29 -17.98
CA SER A 101 9.74 -3.12 -17.96
C SER A 101 10.46 -4.18 -17.12
N ASN A 102 9.78 -5.23 -16.65
CA ASN A 102 10.34 -6.27 -15.76
C ASN A 102 11.01 -5.74 -14.48
N VAL A 103 10.55 -4.59 -13.97
CA VAL A 103 10.98 -4.04 -12.67
C VAL A 103 10.26 -4.75 -11.53
N ILE A 104 9.01 -5.16 -11.75
CA ILE A 104 8.22 -6.00 -10.83
C ILE A 104 7.93 -7.32 -11.52
N ASN A 105 8.02 -8.42 -10.77
CA ASN A 105 7.61 -9.73 -11.26
C ASN A 105 6.08 -9.81 -11.38
N ILE A 106 5.58 -10.32 -12.51
CA ILE A 106 4.15 -10.44 -12.75
C ILE A 106 3.44 -11.31 -11.70
N GLN A 107 4.09 -12.35 -11.16
CA GLN A 107 3.50 -13.22 -10.14
C GLN A 107 3.27 -12.46 -8.83
N ASP A 108 4.25 -11.67 -8.39
CA ASP A 108 4.14 -10.82 -7.21
C ASP A 108 3.06 -9.74 -7.42
N GLU A 109 2.91 -9.24 -8.64
CA GLU A 109 1.84 -8.30 -8.99
C GLU A 109 0.45 -8.96 -8.90
N LEU A 110 0.29 -10.17 -9.44
CA LEU A 110 -0.98 -10.90 -9.37
C LEU A 110 -1.40 -11.22 -7.93
N GLN A 111 -0.46 -11.62 -7.07
CA GLN A 111 -0.72 -11.82 -5.64
C GLN A 111 -1.20 -10.53 -4.97
N PHE A 112 -0.56 -9.40 -5.30
CA PHE A 112 -1.01 -8.10 -4.80
C PHE A 112 -2.42 -7.72 -5.30
N LEU A 113 -2.75 -8.03 -6.55
CA LEU A 113 -4.09 -7.81 -7.10
C LEU A 113 -5.15 -8.64 -6.38
N GLU A 114 -4.85 -9.88 -5.98
CA GLU A 114 -5.75 -10.72 -5.19
C GLU A 114 -6.08 -10.07 -3.84
N VAL A 115 -5.08 -9.51 -3.15
CA VAL A 115 -5.28 -8.76 -1.89
C VAL A 115 -6.18 -7.55 -2.12
N LEU A 116 -5.95 -6.79 -3.20
CA LEU A 116 -6.81 -5.64 -3.54
C LEU A 116 -8.23 -6.05 -3.90
N LEU A 117 -8.43 -7.19 -4.57
CA LEU A 117 -9.74 -7.70 -4.92
C LEU A 117 -10.55 -8.09 -3.68
N HIS A 118 -9.89 -8.68 -2.68
CA HIS A 118 -10.52 -8.90 -1.37
C HIS A 118 -10.90 -7.60 -0.67
N LEU A 119 -10.03 -6.60 -0.73
CA LEU A 119 -10.25 -5.30 -0.07
C LEU A 119 -11.32 -4.44 -0.76
N LYS A 120 -11.33 -4.41 -2.09
CA LYS A 120 -12.21 -3.59 -2.94
C LYS A 120 -12.76 -4.41 -4.13
N PRO A 121 -13.63 -5.39 -3.88
CA PRO A 121 -14.13 -6.32 -4.91
C PRO A 121 -14.95 -5.64 -6.03
N LYS A 122 -15.34 -4.38 -5.84
CA LYS A 122 -16.12 -3.58 -6.80
C LYS A 122 -15.28 -2.52 -7.54
N SER A 123 -13.95 -2.50 -7.32
CA SER A 123 -13.10 -1.54 -8.01
C SER A 123 -13.01 -1.90 -9.49
N GLU A 124 -13.35 -0.95 -10.36
CA GLU A 124 -13.30 -1.16 -11.81
C GLU A 124 -11.86 -1.25 -12.32
N GLN A 125 -10.90 -0.66 -11.61
CA GLN A 125 -9.49 -0.71 -12.01
C GLN A 125 -8.84 -2.09 -11.89
N LEU A 126 -9.49 -3.03 -11.18
CA LEU A 126 -9.00 -4.39 -10.99
C LEU A 126 -9.41 -5.36 -12.12
N PHE A 127 -10.24 -4.91 -13.07
CA PHE A 127 -10.77 -5.71 -14.19
C PHE A 127 -10.32 -5.13 -15.54
#